data_AF-A0A8J7Q0B0-F1
#
_entry.id   AF-A0A8J7Q0B0-F1
#
_cell.length_a   1.000
_cell.length_b   1.000
_cell.length_c   1.000
_cell.angle_alpha   90.00
_cell.angle_beta   90.00
_cell.angle_gamma   90.00
#
_symmetry.space_group_name_H-M   'P 1'
#
loop_
_entity.id
_entity.type
_entity.pdbx_description
1 polymer ?
#
loop_
_entity_poly.entity_id
_entity_poly.type
_entity_poly.pdbx_seq_one_letter_code
_entity_poly.pdbx_strand_id
1 'polypeptide(L)' 'MTTQVDATLTNGVFKPDRPLPLPDQARVRLTVEPIPEWSPERARAAWEAIRARLRQRPLHFGGQRYTRDELHERR' A
#
# COMPACT_ATOMS: atom_id res chain seq x y z
N MET A 1 -7.36 -23.77 -4.72
CA MET A 1 -6.60 -22.55 -4.36
C MET A 1 -7.55 -21.36 -4.42
N THR A 2 -7.46 -20.46 -3.45
CA THR A 2 -8.24 -19.22 -3.42
C THR A 2 -7.36 -18.11 -3.98
N THR A 3 -7.81 -17.42 -5.03
CA THR A 3 -7.10 -16.29 -5.63
C THR A 3 -7.86 -15.02 -5.27
N GLN A 4 -7.17 -14.06 -4.63
CA GLN A 4 -7.73 -12.72 -4.40
C GLN A 4 -7.38 -11.83 -5.59
N VAL A 5 -8.39 -11.14 -6.12
CA VAL A 5 -8.25 -10.22 -7.26
C VAL A 5 -9.09 -8.99 -6.97
N ASP A 6 -8.48 -7.82 -7.13
CA ASP A 6 -9.18 -6.54 -7.01
C ASP A 6 -10.04 -6.31 -8.25
N ALA A 7 -11.25 -5.82 -8.02
CA ALA A 7 -12.19 -5.54 -9.09
C ALA A 7 -12.95 -4.25 -8.80
N THR A 8 -13.12 -3.45 -9.85
CA THR A 8 -13.95 -2.26 -9.81
C THR A 8 -15.39 -2.61 -10.17
N LEU A 9 -16.35 -2.24 -9.32
CA LEU A 9 -17.77 -2.35 -9.65
C LEU A 9 -18.19 -1.20 -10.55
N THR A 10 -18.53 -1.48 -11.82
CA THR A 10 -19.01 -0.48 -12.77
C THR A 10 -20.33 -0.92 -13.37
N ASN A 11 -21.40 -0.13 -13.20
CA ASN A 11 -22.74 -0.42 -13.72
C ASN A 11 -23.25 -1.82 -13.33
N GLY A 12 -23.00 -2.26 -12.10
CA GLY A 12 -23.44 -3.57 -11.60
C GLY A 12 -22.59 -4.75 -12.06
N VAL A 13 -21.50 -4.52 -12.81
CA VAL A 13 -20.56 -5.56 -13.26
C VAL A 13 -19.23 -5.39 -12.53
N PHE A 14 -18.73 -6.46 -11.91
CA PHE A 14 -17.37 -6.51 -11.36
C PHE A 14 -16.36 -6.65 -12.49
N LYS A 15 -15.50 -5.66 -12.66
CA LYS A 15 -14.41 -5.65 -13.64
C LYS A 15 -13.09 -5.89 -12.91
N PRO A 16 -12.47 -7.07 -13.05
CA PRO A 16 -11.16 -7.34 -12.49
C PRO A 16 -10.12 -6.37 -13.04
N ASP A 17 -9.23 -5.87 -12.18
CA ASP A 17 -8.14 -4.99 -12.61
C ASP A 17 -7.06 -5.75 -13.39
N ARG A 18 -7.07 -7.09 -13.31
CA ARG A 18 -6.19 -8.00 -14.05
C ARG A 18 -6.98 -9.19 -14.61
N PRO A 19 -6.55 -9.78 -15.74
CA PRO A 19 -7.17 -10.99 -16.26
C PRO A 19 -7.16 -12.14 -15.24
N LEU A 20 -8.30 -12.79 -15.08
CA LEU A 20 -8.44 -14.00 -14.26
C LEU A 20 -7.98 -15.21 -15.08
N PRO A 21 -7.11 -16.09 -14.54
CA PRO A 21 -6.71 -17.33 -15.21
C PRO A 21 -7.81 -18.39 -15.04
N LEU A 22 -9.03 -18.08 -15.48
CA LEU A 22 -10.18 -18.96 -15.45
C LEU A 22 -10.74 -19.08 -16.87
N PRO A 23 -11.29 -20.25 -17.25
CA PRO A 23 -11.96 -20.40 -18.52
C PRO A 23 -13.23 -19.54 -18.59
N ASP A 24 -13.66 -19.21 -19.80
CA ASP A 24 -14.92 -18.52 -20.03
C ASP A 24 -16.09 -19.27 -19.36
N GLN A 25 -17.04 -18.52 -18.81
CA GLN A 25 -18.22 -19.04 -18.10
C GLN A 25 -17.92 -19.85 -16.83
N ALA A 26 -16.70 -19.77 -16.27
CA ALA A 26 -16.40 -20.36 -14.97
C ALA A 26 -17.29 -19.80 -13.87
N ARG A 27 -17.98 -20.68 -13.14
CA ARG A 27 -18.76 -20.30 -11.95
C ARG A 27 -17.83 -20.05 -10.77
N VAL A 28 -17.88 -18.86 -10.21
CA VAL A 28 -17.04 -18.44 -9.07
C VAL A 28 -17.89 -18.08 -7.85
N ARG A 29 -17.28 -18.12 -6.66
CA ARG A 29 -17.82 -17.54 -5.43
C ARG A 29 -17.09 -16.24 -5.16
N LEU A 30 -17.83 -15.15 -4.98
CA LEU A 30 -17.26 -13.82 -4.73
C LEU A 30 -17.37 -13.48 -3.24
N THR A 31 -16.30 -12.92 -2.69
CA THR A 31 -16.29 -12.23 -1.40
C THR A 31 -15.97 -10.76 -1.70
N VAL A 32 -16.86 -9.85 -1.29
CA VAL A 32 -16.74 -8.42 -1.60
C VAL A 32 -16.27 -7.70 -0.34
N GLU A 33 -15.08 -7.11 -0.41
CA GLU A 33 -14.53 -6.26 0.63
C GLU A 33 -14.31 -4.86 0.04
N PRO A 34 -14.92 -3.80 0.61
CA PRO A 34 -14.76 -2.45 0.08
C PRO A 34 -13.31 -1.98 0.29
N ILE A 35 -12.61 -1.71 -0.81
CA ILE A 35 -11.27 -1.12 -0.75
C ILE A 35 -11.45 0.38 -0.51
N PRO A 36 -10.89 0.93 0.59
CA PRO A 36 -11.00 2.35 0.87
C PRO A 36 -10.32 3.15 -0.24
N GLU A 37 -11.08 4.04 -0.87
CA GLU A 37 -10.53 4.97 -1.86
C GLU A 37 -9.38 5.77 -1.27
N TRP A 38 -8.34 5.93 -2.07
CA TRP A 38 -7.28 6.88 -1.76
C TRP A 38 -7.87 8.29 -1.77
N SER A 39 -7.72 9.02 -0.65
CA SER A 39 -8.04 10.44 -0.61
C SER A 39 -6.83 11.24 -0.14
N PRO A 40 -6.60 12.45 -0.70
CA PRO A 40 -5.52 13.33 -0.25
C PRO A 40 -5.59 13.62 1.25
N GLU A 41 -6.80 13.71 1.79
CA GLU A 41 -7.08 13.97 3.20
C GLU A 41 -6.67 12.78 4.09
N ARG A 42 -7.01 11.55 3.69
CA ARG A 42 -6.58 10.34 4.42
C ARG A 42 -5.07 10.16 4.37
N ALA A 43 -4.45 10.44 3.23
CA ALA A 43 -3.00 10.38 3.08
C ALA A 43 -2.30 11.41 3.99
N ARG A 44 -2.82 12.65 4.06
CA ARG A 44 -2.32 13.68 4.98
C ARG A 44 -2.51 13.29 6.44
N ALA A 45 -3.68 12.77 6.82
CA ALA A 45 -3.96 12.32 8.17
C ALA A 45 -3.03 11.17 8.60
N ALA A 46 -2.80 10.20 7.71
CA ALA A 46 -1.85 9.11 7.94
C ALA A 46 -0.41 9.64 8.13
N TRP A 47 0.00 10.62 7.32
CA TRP A 47 1.31 11.25 7.45
C TRP A 47 1.48 12.03 8.75
N GLU A 48 0.46 12.78 9.18
CA GLU A 48 0.46 13.45 10.48
C GLU A 48 0.55 12.46 11.65
N ALA A 49 -0.17 11.33 11.57
CA ALA A 49 -0.11 10.29 12.58
C ALA A 49 1.30 9.69 12.70
N ILE A 50 1.99 9.48 11.58
CA ILE A 50 3.39 9.03 11.55
C ILE A 50 4.30 10.08 12.19
N ARG A 51 4.16 11.37 11.83
CA ARG A 51 4.95 12.45 12.43
C ARG A 51 4.76 12.56 13.93
N ALA A 52 3.51 12.46 14.40
CA ALA A 52 3.20 12.48 15.83
C ALA A 52 3.87 11.31 16.56
N ARG A 53 3.83 10.10 15.99
CA ARG A 53 4.52 8.93 16.55
C ARG A 53 6.04 9.12 16.61
N LEU A 54 6.65 9.68 15.57
CA LEU A 54 8.09 9.95 15.55
C LEU A 54 8.52 11.00 16.58
N ARG A 55 7.65 11.98 16.89
CA ARG A 55 7.89 12.94 17.99
C ARG A 55 7.83 12.28 19.36
N GLN A 56 6.88 11.36 19.56
CA GLN A 56 6.70 10.66 20.83
C GLN A 56 7.75 9.56 21.07
N ARG A 57 8.15 8.87 20.00
CA ARG A 57 9.19 7.83 20.01
C ARG A 57 10.13 8.08 18.84
N PRO A 58 11.18 8.90 19.05
CA PRO A 58 12.17 9.14 18.02
C PRO A 58 12.83 7.81 17.67
N LEU A 59 12.86 7.48 16.37
CA LEU A 59 13.59 6.31 15.90
C LEU A 59 15.08 6.62 15.99
N HIS A 60 15.74 5.96 16.94
CA HIS A 60 17.19 6.02 17.07
C HIS A 60 17.74 4.94 16.14
N PHE A 61 17.86 5.28 14.87
CA PHE A 61 18.65 4.46 13.95
C PHE A 61 20.09 4.57 14.44
N GLY A 62 20.56 3.63 15.25
CA GLY A 62 21.91 3.58 15.83
C GLY A 62 23.04 3.43 14.80
N GLY A 63 22.81 3.87 13.56
CA GLY A 63 23.81 3.99 12.53
C GLY A 63 24.68 5.22 12.77
N GLN A 64 25.97 5.07 12.51
CA GLN A 64 26.91 6.17 12.53
C GLN A 64 26.48 7.24 11.52
N ARG A 65 26.25 8.46 12.01
CA ARG A 65 26.02 9.62 11.15
C ARG A 65 27.37 10.03 10.60
N TYR A 66 27.65 9.60 9.37
CA TYR A 66 28.80 10.10 8.64
C TYR A 66 28.60 11.58 8.31
N THR A 67 29.62 12.38 8.59
CA THR A 67 29.79 13.72 8.09
C THR A 67 29.94 13.70 6.57
N ARG A 68 29.77 14.86 5.92
CA ARG A 68 29.87 14.96 4.46
C ARG A 68 31.20 14.41 3.94
N ASP A 69 32.29 14.70 4.65
CA ASP A 69 33.64 14.33 4.24
C ASP A 69 33.87 12.82 4.41
N GLU A 70 33.39 12.23 5.52
CA GLU A 70 33.41 10.77 5.73
C GLU A 70 32.57 9.98 4.71
N LEU A 71 31.59 10.63 4.06
CA LEU A 71 30.77 10.00 3.01
C LEU A 71 31.49 9.96 1.65
N HIS A 72 32.38 10.92 1.40
CA HIS A 72 33.15 11.04 0.16
C HIS A 72 34.50 10.30 0.20
N GLU A 73 35.05 10.08 1.39
CA GLU A 73 36.26 9.29 1.60
C GLU A 73 35.95 7.80 1.76
N ARG A 74 35.32 7.19 0.74
CA ARG A 74 35.33 5.73 0.62
C ARG A 74 36.61 5.31 -0.11
N ARG A 75 37.67 5.01 0.66
CA ARG A 75 38.77 4.16 0.18
C ARG A 75 38.55 2.72 0.63
#